data_AF-A0A674N1B8-F1
#
_entry.id   AF-A0A674N1B8-F1
#
_cell.length_a   1.000
_cell.length_b   1.000
_cell.length_c   1.000
_cell.angle_alpha   90.00
_cell.angle_beta   90.00
_cell.angle_gamma   90.00
#
_symmetry.space_group_name_H-M   'P 1'
#
loop_
_entity.id
_entity.type
_entity.pdbx_description
1 polymer ?
#
loop_
_entity_poly.entity_id
_entity_poly.type
_entity_poly.pdbx_seq_one_letter_code
_entity_poly.pdbx_strand_id
1 'polypeptide(L)'
;ISCGMSSTCPGLYCDNSFNFGTIFSYLLCVSFEVCPRGERTNLQKICERCTESPELYDWLYLGFMAMLPLVLHWFFIEWYSGKKSSSALLQHVTAMLECSVSAVITLLVTEPVGTLGIRSCRVQMLSDWYTMLYNPSPDYVNTLHCTQEAVYPL
;
A
#
# COMPACT_ATOMS: atom_id res chain seq x y z
N ILE A 1 25.94 -0.65 1.84
CA ILE A 1 25.41 -1.25 0.60
C ILE A 1 25.92 -2.68 0.57
N SER A 2 25.09 -3.66 0.96
CA SER A 2 25.48 -5.08 0.93
C SER A 2 25.12 -5.67 -0.44
N CYS A 3 26.12 -5.86 -1.29
CA CYS A 3 26.00 -6.60 -2.55
C CYS A 3 26.05 -8.10 -2.24
N GLY A 4 24.96 -8.83 -2.47
CA GLY A 4 24.93 -10.29 -2.39
C GLY A 4 25.28 -10.94 -3.74
N MET A 5 26.16 -11.94 -3.74
CA MET A 5 26.50 -12.74 -4.93
C MET A 5 25.47 -13.86 -5.22
N SER A 6 24.19 -13.61 -4.99
CA SER A 6 23.12 -14.59 -5.23
C SER A 6 22.38 -14.25 -6.52
N SER A 7 22.21 -15.23 -7.40
CA SER A 7 21.42 -15.10 -8.65
C SER A 7 19.91 -14.97 -8.40
N THR A 8 19.46 -15.15 -7.15
CA THR A 8 18.04 -15.21 -6.81
C THR A 8 17.74 -14.36 -5.57
N CYS A 9 16.80 -13.42 -5.71
CA CYS A 9 16.17 -12.65 -4.64
C CYS A 9 15.59 -13.59 -3.56
N PRO A 10 16.03 -13.51 -2.29
CA PRO A 10 15.44 -14.33 -1.21
C PRO A 10 14.04 -13.86 -0.79
N GLY A 11 13.60 -12.67 -1.21
CA GLY A 11 12.32 -12.07 -0.82
C GLY A 11 11.19 -12.32 -1.81
N LEU A 12 9.98 -12.53 -1.28
CA LEU A 12 8.75 -12.61 -2.08
C LEU A 12 8.45 -11.30 -2.82
N TYR A 13 8.69 -10.16 -2.17
CA TYR A 13 8.32 -8.82 -2.65
C TYR A 13 9.51 -7.93 -3.04
N CYS A 14 10.75 -8.44 -3.04
CA CYS A 14 11.92 -7.69 -3.49
C CYS A 14 12.03 -7.71 -5.02
N ASP A 15 12.43 -6.58 -5.60
CA ASP A 15 12.82 -6.48 -7.01
C ASP A 15 14.31 -6.74 -7.21
N ASN A 16 14.68 -7.27 -8.39
CA ASN A 16 16.07 -7.34 -8.82
C ASN A 16 16.42 -6.05 -9.58
N SER A 17 16.95 -5.04 -8.89
CA SER A 17 17.49 -3.87 -9.60
C SER A 17 18.94 -4.14 -10.04
N PHE A 18 19.13 -4.19 -11.36
CA PHE A 18 20.46 -4.33 -11.98
C PHE A 18 21.15 -2.97 -12.03
N ASN A 19 22.10 -2.73 -11.11
CA ASN A 19 22.96 -1.56 -11.18
C ASN A 19 24.23 -1.88 -11.99
N PHE A 20 24.41 -1.23 -13.13
CA PHE A 20 25.69 -1.25 -13.85
C PHE A 20 26.70 -0.39 -13.09
N GLY A 21 27.50 -1.02 -12.24
CA GLY A 21 28.65 -0.35 -11.62
C GLY A 21 29.68 0.02 -12.69
N THR A 22 29.91 1.32 -12.89
CA THR A 22 31.11 1.79 -13.59
C THR A 22 32.33 1.46 -12.73
N ILE A 23 33.28 0.72 -13.31
CA ILE A 23 34.58 0.26 -12.80
C ILE A 23 34.55 -1.22 -12.36
N PHE A 24 35.03 -2.08 -13.27
CA PHE A 24 35.15 -3.55 -13.26
C PHE A 24 34.01 -4.36 -13.91
N SER A 25 34.20 -4.57 -15.21
CA SER A 25 33.38 -5.33 -16.18
C SER A 25 33.26 -6.85 -15.92
N TYR A 26 33.11 -7.31 -14.68
CA TYR A 26 32.83 -8.73 -14.38
C TYR A 26 32.05 -9.01 -13.09
N LEU A 27 31.54 -7.99 -12.38
CA LEU A 27 30.69 -8.21 -11.21
C LEU A 27 29.36 -7.46 -11.36
N LEU A 28 28.35 -8.16 -11.89
CA LEU A 28 26.97 -7.70 -11.82
C LEU A 28 26.56 -7.73 -10.33
N CYS A 29 26.44 -6.57 -9.67
CA CYS A 29 25.84 -6.51 -8.34
C CYS A 29 24.32 -6.32 -8.49
N VAL A 30 23.56 -7.26 -7.93
CA VAL A 30 22.11 -7.12 -7.81
C VAL A 30 21.83 -6.36 -6.51
N SER A 31 21.18 -5.21 -6.62
CA SER A 31 20.62 -4.51 -5.47
C SER A 31 19.17 -4.95 -5.31
N PHE A 32 18.72 -5.09 -4.07
CA PHE A 32 17.34 -5.43 -3.77
C PHE A 32 16.62 -4.15 -3.36
N GLU A 33 15.73 -3.67 -4.22
CA GLU A 33 14.93 -2.49 -3.98
C GLU A 33 13.44 -2.83 -3.91
N VAL A 34 12.68 -1.91 -3.34
CA VAL A 34 11.22 -1.93 -3.31
C VAL A 34 10.71 -1.38 -4.64
N CYS A 35 9.65 -1.97 -5.21
CA CYS A 35 9.06 -1.39 -6.41
C CYS A 35 8.50 0.00 -6.13
N PRO A 36 8.56 0.92 -7.11
CA PRO A 36 7.90 2.21 -6.96
C PRO A 36 6.38 2.00 -6.78
N ARG A 37 5.71 3.01 -6.24
CA ARG A 37 4.25 3.00 -6.14
C ARG A 37 3.61 2.78 -7.51
N GLY A 38 2.48 2.07 -7.53
CA GLY A 38 1.82 1.60 -8.73
C GLY A 38 2.37 0.30 -9.34
N GLU A 39 3.47 -0.26 -8.81
CA GLU A 39 4.16 -1.43 -9.40
C GLU A 39 4.26 -2.61 -8.43
N ARG A 40 4.28 -3.83 -8.99
CA ARG A 40 4.45 -5.08 -8.25
C ARG A 40 5.43 -5.99 -8.96
N THR A 41 6.15 -6.82 -8.21
CA THR A 41 7.08 -7.80 -8.78
C THR A 41 6.37 -8.99 -9.42
N ASN A 42 6.80 -9.37 -10.62
CA ASN A 42 6.37 -10.59 -11.31
C ASN A 42 7.21 -11.82 -10.83
N LEU A 43 6.92 -13.03 -11.34
CA LEU A 43 7.65 -14.28 -11.07
C LEU A 43 9.17 -14.16 -11.33
N GLN A 44 9.56 -13.30 -12.28
CA GLN A 44 10.96 -13.02 -12.61
C GLN A 44 11.61 -11.96 -11.70
N LYS A 45 10.88 -11.45 -10.68
CA LYS A 45 11.34 -10.41 -9.73
C LYS A 45 11.74 -9.12 -10.46
N ILE A 46 10.84 -8.70 -11.36
CA ILE A 46 10.89 -7.45 -12.11
C ILE A 46 9.62 -6.67 -11.77
N CYS A 47 9.74 -5.37 -11.47
CA CYS A 47 8.59 -4.49 -11.25
C CYS A 47 7.76 -4.30 -12.52
N GLU A 48 6.46 -4.56 -12.42
CA GLU A 48 5.47 -4.39 -13.46
C GLU A 48 4.32 -3.52 -12.95
N ARG A 49 3.81 -2.63 -13.80
CA ARG A 49 2.69 -1.73 -13.44
C ARG A 49 1.38 -2.50 -13.28
N CYS A 50 0.66 -2.16 -12.22
CA CYS A 50 -0.63 -2.76 -11.96
C CYS A 50 -1.72 -2.06 -12.78
N THR A 51 -2.24 -2.78 -13.77
CA THR A 51 -3.34 -2.30 -14.62
C THR A 51 -4.69 -2.91 -14.26
N GLU A 52 -4.74 -3.79 -13.27
CA GLU A 52 -5.98 -4.46 -12.87
C GLU A 52 -6.88 -3.55 -12.03
N SER A 53 -8.13 -3.97 -11.86
CA SER A 53 -9.15 -3.27 -11.08
C SER A 53 -9.50 -4.08 -9.83
N PRO A 54 -9.79 -3.42 -8.70
CA PRO A 54 -10.22 -4.07 -7.46
C PRO A 54 -11.49 -4.90 -7.64
N GLU A 55 -11.55 -6.06 -6.98
CA GLU A 55 -12.75 -6.90 -6.93
C GLU A 55 -13.76 -6.37 -5.89
N LEU A 56 -14.94 -7.00 -5.78
CA LEU A 56 -15.98 -6.55 -4.84
C LEU A 56 -15.51 -6.59 -3.37
N TYR A 57 -14.73 -7.61 -3.00
CA TYR A 57 -14.16 -7.72 -1.65
C TYR A 57 -13.21 -6.56 -1.33
N ASP A 58 -12.42 -6.15 -2.32
CA ASP A 58 -11.45 -5.07 -2.20
C ASP A 58 -12.16 -3.74 -1.92
N TRP A 59 -13.24 -3.47 -2.65
CA TRP A 59 -14.10 -2.30 -2.40
C TRP A 59 -14.78 -2.33 -1.03
N LEU A 60 -15.25 -3.49 -0.58
CA LEU A 60 -15.83 -3.63 0.76
C LEU A 60 -14.80 -3.33 1.84
N TYR A 61 -13.56 -3.78 1.67
CA TYR A 61 -12.46 -3.48 2.59
C TYR A 61 -12.12 -1.99 2.60
N LEU A 62 -11.97 -1.37 1.44
CA LEU A 62 -11.70 0.07 1.34
C LEU A 62 -12.84 0.90 1.94
N GLY A 63 -14.08 0.50 1.70
CA GLY A 63 -15.26 1.10 2.32
C GLY A 63 -15.22 0.98 3.84
N PHE A 64 -14.88 -0.20 4.38
CA PHE A 64 -14.71 -0.37 5.82
C PHE A 64 -13.63 0.56 6.38
N MET A 65 -12.48 0.66 5.72
CA MET A 65 -11.39 1.55 6.13
C MET A 65 -11.79 3.04 6.09
N ALA A 66 -12.60 3.44 5.10
CA ALA A 66 -13.14 4.79 5.01
C ALA A 66 -14.22 5.09 6.08
N MET A 67 -14.95 4.08 6.54
CA MET A 67 -15.99 4.22 7.58
C MET A 67 -15.42 4.29 9.00
N LEU A 68 -14.23 3.71 9.25
CA LEU A 68 -13.60 3.72 10.57
C LEU A 68 -13.41 5.14 11.15
N PRO A 69 -12.84 6.13 10.42
CA PRO A 69 -12.77 7.51 10.89
C PRO A 69 -14.14 8.09 11.24
N LEU A 70 -15.16 7.82 10.42
CA LEU A 70 -16.52 8.35 10.65
C LEU A 70 -17.13 7.82 11.95
N VAL A 71 -17.05 6.50 12.17
CA VAL A 71 -17.53 5.87 13.41
C VAL A 71 -16.78 6.44 14.62
N LEU A 72 -15.47 6.63 14.50
CA LEU A 72 -14.65 7.20 15.56
C LEU A 72 -15.02 8.67 15.84
N HIS A 73 -15.23 9.49 14.81
CA HIS A 73 -15.70 10.86 14.96
C HIS A 73 -17.04 10.92 15.69
N TRP A 74 -18.00 10.10 15.27
CA TRP A 74 -19.31 10.04 15.92
C TRP A 74 -19.22 9.59 17.37
N PHE A 75 -18.42 8.56 17.65
CA PHE A 75 -18.18 8.09 19.01
C PHE A 75 -17.62 9.21 19.91
N PHE A 76 -16.63 9.96 19.43
CA PHE A 76 -16.08 11.08 20.20
C PHE A 76 -17.06 12.24 20.35
N ILE A 77 -17.87 12.53 19.33
CA ILE A 77 -18.92 13.55 19.43
C ILE A 77 -19.92 13.16 20.52
N GLU A 78 -20.42 11.93 20.54
CA GLU A 78 -21.36 11.48 21.58
C GLU A 78 -20.72 11.50 22.98
N TRP A 79 -19.47 11.05 23.08
CA TRP A 79 -18.73 11.02 24.34
C TRP A 79 -18.54 12.42 24.95
N TYR A 80 -18.25 13.44 24.12
CA TYR A 80 -17.91 14.79 24.58
C TYR A 80 -19.06 15.81 24.48
N SER A 81 -20.10 15.59 23.65
CA SER A 81 -21.10 16.63 23.33
C SER A 81 -22.09 16.94 24.46
N GLY A 82 -22.16 16.14 25.52
CA GLY A 82 -23.02 16.40 26.69
C GLY A 82 -24.51 16.62 26.32
N LYS A 83 -25.26 17.37 27.15
CA LYS A 83 -26.73 17.52 27.01
C LYS A 83 -27.21 18.48 25.90
N LYS A 84 -26.33 19.17 25.16
CA LYS A 84 -26.72 20.12 24.10
C LYS A 84 -26.88 19.42 22.75
N SER A 85 -28.05 18.77 22.57
CA SER A 85 -28.40 17.97 21.39
C SER A 85 -28.26 18.70 20.05
N SER A 86 -28.57 20.01 19.97
CA SER A 86 -28.54 20.73 18.68
C SER A 86 -27.13 20.96 18.12
N SER A 87 -26.10 21.07 18.98
CA SER A 87 -24.72 21.24 18.52
C SER A 87 -24.11 19.89 18.09
N ALA A 88 -24.52 18.80 18.74
CA ALA A 88 -24.10 17.45 18.41
C ALA A 88 -24.49 17.08 16.97
N LEU A 89 -25.74 17.37 16.60
CA LEU A 89 -26.26 17.06 15.25
C LEU A 89 -25.46 17.76 14.15
N LEU A 90 -25.09 19.03 14.36
CA LEU A 90 -24.25 19.76 13.40
C LEU A 90 -22.87 19.11 13.27
N GLN A 91 -22.25 18.70 14.39
CA GLN A 91 -20.96 18.01 14.38
C GLN A 91 -21.01 16.65 13.68
N HIS A 92 -22.09 15.89 13.83
CA HIS A 92 -22.26 14.62 13.12
C HIS A 92 -22.38 14.83 11.61
N VAL A 93 -23.11 15.85 11.18
CA VAL A 93 -23.27 16.20 9.76
C VAL A 93 -21.95 16.70 9.16
N THR A 94 -21.22 17.55 9.86
CA THR A 94 -19.91 18.02 9.38
C THR A 94 -18.91 16.87 9.29
N ALA A 95 -18.86 15.99 10.29
CA ALA A 95 -18.00 14.81 10.24
C ALA A 95 -18.34 13.86 9.07
N MET A 96 -19.63 13.65 8.79
CA MET A 96 -20.05 12.90 7.59
C MET A 96 -19.54 13.54 6.30
N LEU A 97 -19.70 14.85 6.16
CA LEU A 97 -19.27 15.57 4.96
C LEU A 97 -17.74 15.54 4.81
N GLU A 98 -16.99 15.79 5.90
CA GLU A 98 -15.53 15.75 5.89
C GLU A 98 -15.00 14.37 5.51
N CYS A 99 -15.52 13.30 6.11
CA CYS A 99 -15.11 11.94 5.77
C CYS A 99 -15.49 11.57 4.33
N SER A 100 -16.70 11.92 3.88
CA SER A 100 -17.17 11.59 2.53
C SER A 100 -16.37 12.34 1.46
N VAL A 101 -16.15 13.64 1.66
CA VAL A 101 -15.35 14.47 0.75
C VAL A 101 -13.90 13.98 0.74
N SER A 102 -13.32 13.64 1.89
CA SER A 102 -11.98 13.07 1.97
C SER A 102 -11.87 11.75 1.19
N ALA A 103 -12.84 10.83 1.34
CA ALA A 103 -12.85 9.57 0.61
C ALA A 103 -12.95 9.80 -0.91
N VAL A 104 -13.83 10.69 -1.37
CA VAL A 104 -14.00 11.01 -2.79
C VAL A 104 -12.75 11.69 -3.36
N ILE A 105 -12.18 12.67 -2.64
CA ILE A 105 -10.95 13.35 -3.06
C ILE A 105 -9.79 12.35 -3.14
N THR A 106 -9.67 11.44 -2.17
CA THR A 106 -8.64 10.40 -2.17
C THR A 106 -8.74 9.57 -3.45
N LEU A 107 -9.93 9.07 -3.79
CA LEU A 107 -10.14 8.32 -5.04
C LEU A 107 -9.82 9.12 -6.30
N LEU A 108 -10.12 10.41 -6.33
CA LEU A 108 -9.86 11.29 -7.48
C LEU A 108 -8.38 11.63 -7.67
N VAL A 109 -7.60 11.65 -6.58
CA VAL A 109 -6.16 11.97 -6.60
C VAL A 109 -5.31 10.73 -6.82
N THR A 110 -5.79 9.55 -6.40
CA THR A 110 -5.15 8.26 -6.69
C THR A 110 -5.18 7.96 -8.20
N GLU A 111 -4.16 7.26 -8.70
CA GLU A 111 -4.15 6.81 -10.09
C GLU A 111 -5.27 5.77 -10.40
N PRO A 112 -6.05 5.95 -11.48
CA PRO A 112 -5.97 7.01 -12.49
C PRO A 112 -6.67 8.31 -12.05
N VAL A 113 -5.93 9.42 -12.10
CA VAL A 113 -6.40 10.74 -11.67
C VAL A 113 -7.70 11.16 -12.39
N GLY A 114 -8.67 11.65 -11.61
CA GLY A 114 -9.94 12.14 -12.13
C GLY A 114 -10.99 11.05 -12.43
N THR A 115 -10.72 9.78 -12.12
CA THR A 115 -11.70 8.70 -12.21
C THR A 115 -12.10 8.19 -10.84
N LEU A 116 -13.35 7.76 -10.65
CA LEU A 116 -13.83 7.15 -9.39
C LEU A 116 -13.48 5.66 -9.31
N GLY A 117 -12.24 5.33 -9.66
CA GLY A 117 -11.72 3.96 -9.65
C GLY A 117 -10.24 4.01 -9.32
N ILE A 118 -9.74 2.96 -8.68
CA ILE A 118 -8.32 2.81 -8.36
C ILE A 118 -7.73 1.66 -9.16
N ARG A 119 -6.44 1.75 -9.46
CA ARG A 119 -5.66 0.59 -9.91
C ARG A 119 -5.35 -0.32 -8.72
N SER A 120 -5.43 -1.62 -8.94
CA SER A 120 -5.09 -2.63 -7.95
C SER A 120 -4.18 -3.67 -8.59
N CYS A 121 -3.28 -4.24 -7.81
CA CYS A 121 -2.61 -5.47 -8.17
C CYS A 121 -3.43 -6.61 -7.55
N ARG A 122 -4.00 -7.49 -8.38
CA ARG A 122 -4.85 -8.58 -7.89
C ARG A 122 -4.17 -9.38 -6.79
N VAL A 123 -4.92 -9.64 -5.71
CA VAL A 123 -4.47 -10.46 -4.59
C VAL A 123 -4.16 -11.87 -5.09
N GLN A 124 -2.92 -12.32 -4.92
CA GLN A 124 -2.50 -13.68 -5.27
C GLN A 124 -2.47 -14.57 -4.01
N MET A 125 -2.03 -13.99 -2.90
CA MET A 125 -1.85 -14.71 -1.63
C MET A 125 -2.28 -13.85 -0.45
N LEU A 126 -2.70 -14.48 0.66
CA LEU A 126 -3.07 -13.76 1.89
C LEU A 126 -1.89 -12.96 2.48
N SER A 127 -0.66 -13.38 2.19
CA SER A 127 0.57 -12.68 2.56
C SER A 127 0.70 -11.30 1.91
N ASP A 128 -0.02 -11.04 0.82
CA ASP A 128 0.05 -9.76 0.08
C ASP A 128 -0.50 -8.60 0.93
N TRP A 129 -1.38 -8.89 1.87
CA TRP A 129 -1.93 -7.92 2.83
C TRP A 129 -0.95 -7.57 3.95
N TYR A 130 0.06 -8.42 4.18
CA TYR A 130 0.96 -8.33 5.32
C TYR A 130 2.41 -8.47 4.87
N THR A 131 2.79 -7.81 3.78
CA THR A 131 4.14 -7.90 3.19
C THR A 131 5.25 -7.60 4.18
N MET A 132 4.97 -6.75 5.17
CA MET A 132 5.86 -6.42 6.29
C MET A 132 6.36 -7.66 7.06
N LEU A 133 5.53 -8.70 7.18
CA LEU A 133 5.86 -9.92 7.92
C LEU A 133 6.75 -10.89 7.11
N TYR A 134 6.86 -10.68 5.80
CA TYR A 134 7.56 -11.58 4.87
C TYR A 134 8.88 -10.99 4.38
N ASN A 135 9.48 -10.14 5.20
CA ASN A 135 10.74 -9.49 4.93
C ASN A 135 11.91 -10.49 5.05
N PRO A 136 12.73 -10.72 4.01
CA PRO A 136 13.75 -11.78 4.04
C PRO A 136 14.98 -11.40 4.90
N SER A 137 15.57 -12.43 5.51
CA SER A 137 16.81 -12.35 6.31
C SER A 137 17.82 -13.42 5.86
N PRO A 138 18.48 -13.24 4.69
CA PRO A 138 19.30 -14.28 4.05
C PRO A 138 20.43 -14.82 4.93
N ASP A 139 21.05 -13.95 5.74
CA ASP A 139 22.15 -14.34 6.65
C ASP A 139 21.71 -14.39 8.12
N TYR A 140 20.41 -14.25 8.43
CA TYR A 140 19.87 -14.05 9.79
C TYR A 140 20.45 -12.86 10.58
N VAL A 141 21.39 -12.10 10.00
CA VAL A 141 22.02 -10.91 10.58
C VAL A 141 21.42 -9.63 10.01
N ASN A 142 21.17 -9.60 8.68
CA ASN A 142 20.63 -8.42 7.99
C ASN A 142 19.24 -8.73 7.44
N THR A 143 18.26 -7.89 7.77
CA THR A 143 16.91 -7.90 7.20
C THR A 143 16.85 -6.93 6.02
N LEU A 144 16.53 -7.44 4.83
CA LEU A 144 16.36 -6.60 3.64
C LEU A 144 14.93 -6.10 3.59
N HIS A 145 14.70 -4.80 3.74
CA HIS A 145 13.35 -4.21 3.79
C HIS A 145 12.75 -4.05 2.39
N CYS A 146 11.96 -5.04 1.98
CA CYS A 146 11.28 -5.09 0.68
C CYS A 146 9.75 -4.94 0.82
N THR A 147 9.31 -4.28 1.87
CA THR A 147 7.90 -4.18 2.24
C THR A 147 7.21 -3.17 1.34
N GLN A 148 6.19 -3.61 0.61
CA GLN A 148 5.39 -2.73 -0.25
C GLN A 148 3.91 -3.04 -0.13
N GLU A 149 3.10 -2.07 -0.51
CA GLU A 149 1.66 -2.17 -0.65
C GLU A 149 1.32 -3.00 -1.90
N ALA A 150 1.25 -4.32 -1.73
CA ALA A 150 1.18 -5.26 -2.85
C ALA A 150 -0.23 -5.44 -3.44
N VAL A 151 -1.28 -4.93 -2.77
CA VAL A 151 -2.68 -5.02 -3.22
C VAL A 151 -3.14 -3.69 -3.80
N TYR A 152 -3.01 -2.61 -3.03
CA TYR A 152 -3.32 -1.25 -3.49
C TYR A 152 -2.06 -0.41 -3.40
N PRO A 153 -1.27 -0.33 -4.47
CA PRO A 153 -0.08 0.51 -4.45
C PRO A 153 -0.46 1.99 -4.63
N LEU A 154 -0.99 2.63 -3.56
CA LEU A 154 -1.63 3.95 -3.51
C LEU A 154 -0.66 5.12 -3.29
#